data_AF-A0A935TIP9-F1
#
_entry.id   AF-A0A935TIP9-F1
#
_cell.length_a   1.000
_cell.length_b   1.000
_cell.length_c   1.000
_cell.angle_alpha   90.00
_cell.angle_beta   90.00
_cell.angle_gamma   90.00
#
_symmetry.space_group_name_H-M   'P 1'
#
loop_
_entity.id
_entity.type
_entity.pdbx_description
1 polymer ?
#
loop_
_entity_poly.entity_id
_entity_poly.type
_entity_poly.pdbx_seq_one_letter_code
_entity_poly.pdbx_strand_id
1 'polypeptide(L)'
;MDKFALIYEFNKESPLIVYEAAKELEKKNFEKSLELFEKASYKFPFHPTVFFLKAVAFAYTGQFDLAGESLIKGDNLLGDKSTLEYYHRQIENIRLNKDNLNIDLFDLDNEQYSSEIAEVDFDNIDSSQLISDEEFNFSKNKFDTEPIITETLAEIYASQGNYFESLEIFEKLKIIKPELSNKFEARIREIKSIIENKNTN
;
A
#
# COMPACT_ATOMS: atom_id res chain seq x y z
N MET A 1 2.22 -13.36 23.49
CA MET A 1 1.16 -13.86 22.57
C MET A 1 1.79 -14.02 21.20
N ASP A 2 1.26 -14.92 20.37
CA ASP A 2 1.61 -14.98 18.96
C ASP A 2 1.08 -13.70 18.27
N LYS A 3 1.98 -12.89 17.69
CA LYS A 3 1.63 -11.59 17.11
C LYS A 3 0.96 -11.73 15.75
N PHE A 4 1.20 -12.85 15.06
CA PHE A 4 0.53 -13.22 13.82
C PHE A 4 -0.91 -13.66 14.10
N ALA A 5 -1.16 -14.31 15.24
CA ALA A 5 -2.52 -14.65 15.69
C ALA A 5 -3.40 -13.41 15.89
N LEU A 6 -2.87 -12.29 16.39
CA LEU A 6 -3.64 -11.07 16.60
C LEU A 6 -4.21 -10.49 15.29
N ILE A 7 -3.43 -10.50 14.21
CA ILE A 7 -3.88 -10.00 12.89
C ILE A 7 -4.79 -11.02 12.19
N TYR A 8 -4.51 -12.32 12.38
CA TYR A 8 -5.36 -13.43 11.93
C TYR A 8 -6.76 -13.39 12.58
N GLU A 9 -6.86 -13.02 13.86
CA GLU A 9 -8.15 -12.92 14.57
C GLU A 9 -9.06 -11.82 14.01
N PHE A 10 -8.47 -10.73 13.49
CA PHE A 10 -9.20 -9.64 12.84
C PHE A 10 -9.73 -9.98 11.44
N ASN A 11 -9.06 -10.83 10.67
CA ASN A 11 -9.56 -11.28 9.36
C ASN A 11 -9.29 -12.77 9.13
N LYS A 12 -10.34 -13.58 9.31
CA LYS A 12 -10.26 -15.05 9.46
C LYS A 12 -10.13 -15.83 8.14
N GLU A 13 -10.12 -15.17 7.00
CA GLU A 13 -9.91 -15.78 5.67
C GLU A 13 -8.43 -16.15 5.43
N SER A 14 -7.69 -16.56 6.46
CA SER A 14 -6.25 -16.83 6.32
C SER A 14 -5.94 -18.29 5.95
N PRO A 15 -5.16 -18.51 4.88
CA PRO A 15 -4.80 -19.82 4.37
C PRO A 15 -3.41 -20.25 4.86
N LEU A 16 -3.24 -21.55 5.09
CA LEU A 16 -2.03 -22.19 5.65
C LEU A 16 -0.68 -21.70 5.10
N ILE A 17 -0.61 -21.26 3.84
CA ILE A 17 0.61 -20.73 3.22
C ILE A 17 1.14 -19.43 3.88
N VAL A 18 0.27 -18.55 4.38
CA VAL A 18 0.67 -17.31 5.06
C VAL A 18 1.36 -17.64 6.39
N TYR A 19 0.81 -18.62 7.11
CA TYR A 19 1.37 -19.13 8.35
C TYR A 19 2.69 -19.89 8.12
N GLU A 20 2.82 -20.63 7.01
CA GLU A 20 4.10 -21.24 6.62
C GLU A 20 5.16 -20.18 6.29
N ALA A 21 4.80 -19.14 5.53
CA ALA A 21 5.69 -18.02 5.21
C ALA A 21 6.18 -17.28 6.47
N ALA A 22 5.29 -17.02 7.43
CA ALA A 22 5.63 -16.45 8.73
C ALA A 22 6.56 -17.36 9.54
N LYS A 23 6.35 -18.68 9.53
CA LYS A 23 7.26 -19.64 10.18
C LYS A 23 8.66 -19.67 9.56
N GLU A 24 8.79 -19.46 8.26
CA GLU A 24 10.11 -19.34 7.63
C GLU A 24 10.75 -17.98 7.95
N LEU A 25 9.96 -16.92 8.14
CA LEU A 25 10.43 -15.61 8.61
C LEU A 25 11.04 -15.71 10.02
N GLU A 26 10.34 -16.35 10.95
CA GLU A 26 10.80 -16.60 12.33
C GLU A 26 12.12 -17.39 12.37
N LYS A 27 12.27 -18.38 11.50
CA LYS A 27 13.50 -19.19 11.34
C LYS A 27 14.66 -18.42 10.70
N LYS A 28 14.44 -17.17 10.26
CA LYS A 28 15.38 -16.35 9.46
C LYS A 28 15.67 -16.90 8.06
N ASN A 29 14.77 -17.75 7.54
CA ASN A 29 14.83 -18.27 6.17
C ASN A 29 14.17 -17.26 5.21
N PHE A 30 14.72 -16.06 5.13
CA PHE A 30 14.08 -14.89 4.50
C PHE A 30 13.72 -15.10 3.02
N GLU A 31 14.59 -15.75 2.26
CA GLU A 31 14.38 -16.06 0.83
C GLU A 31 13.15 -16.97 0.62
N LYS A 32 13.09 -18.08 1.35
CA LYS A 32 11.95 -19.02 1.34
C LYS A 32 10.67 -18.36 1.87
N SER A 33 10.81 -17.48 2.87
CA SER A 33 9.70 -16.70 3.41
C SER A 33 9.09 -15.77 2.36
N LEU A 34 9.94 -15.02 1.63
CA LEU A 34 9.51 -14.17 0.51
C LEU A 34 8.86 -14.99 -0.62
N GLU A 35 9.43 -16.14 -1.01
CA GLU A 35 8.84 -17.03 -2.03
C GLU A 35 7.41 -17.47 -1.65
N LEU A 36 7.19 -17.79 -0.37
CA LEU A 36 5.87 -18.17 0.15
C LEU A 36 4.93 -16.96 0.26
N PHE A 37 5.43 -15.77 0.61
CA PHE A 37 4.64 -14.53 0.62
C PHE A 37 4.25 -14.05 -0.78
N GLU A 38 5.08 -14.25 -1.82
CA GLU A 38 4.70 -13.99 -3.21
C GLU A 38 3.51 -14.86 -3.62
N LYS A 39 3.63 -16.18 -3.43
CA LYS A 39 2.55 -17.15 -3.68
C LYS A 39 1.28 -16.83 -2.88
N ALA A 40 1.44 -16.36 -1.64
CA ALA A 40 0.32 -15.91 -0.82
C ALA A 40 -0.32 -14.63 -1.38
N SER A 41 0.45 -13.63 -1.82
CA SER A 41 -0.09 -12.38 -2.36
C SER A 41 -0.85 -12.58 -3.67
N TYR A 42 -0.39 -13.50 -4.53
CA TYR A 42 -1.10 -13.87 -5.74
C TYR A 42 -2.45 -14.54 -5.43
N LYS A 43 -2.46 -15.45 -4.45
CA LYS A 43 -3.65 -16.26 -4.13
C LYS A 43 -4.63 -15.55 -3.20
N PHE A 44 -4.17 -14.58 -2.41
CA PHE A 44 -4.94 -13.83 -1.40
C PHE A 44 -4.61 -12.33 -1.45
N PRO A 45 -4.88 -11.65 -2.59
CA PRO A 45 -4.44 -10.28 -2.85
C PRO A 45 -5.10 -9.21 -1.96
N PHE A 46 -6.14 -9.57 -1.21
CA PHE A 46 -6.85 -8.67 -0.27
C PHE A 46 -6.56 -9.00 1.20
N HIS A 47 -5.54 -9.81 1.50
CA HIS A 47 -5.21 -10.23 2.87
C HIS A 47 -4.10 -9.33 3.45
N PRO A 48 -4.39 -8.35 4.34
CA PRO A 48 -3.42 -7.30 4.71
C PRO A 48 -2.13 -7.86 5.31
N THR A 49 -2.26 -8.90 6.16
CA THR A 49 -1.13 -9.56 6.82
C THR A 49 -0.08 -10.10 5.84
N VAL A 50 -0.46 -10.50 4.62
CA VAL A 50 0.51 -10.96 3.63
C VAL A 50 1.48 -9.83 3.30
N PHE A 51 0.96 -8.63 3.07
CA PHE A 51 1.74 -7.46 2.69
C PHE A 51 2.56 -6.91 3.86
N PHE A 52 1.97 -6.82 5.06
CA PHE A 52 2.71 -6.42 6.27
C PHE A 52 3.88 -7.36 6.59
N LEU A 53 3.71 -8.68 6.48
CA LEU A 53 4.79 -9.64 6.75
C LEU A 53 5.81 -9.74 5.62
N LYS A 54 5.36 -9.61 4.36
CA LYS A 54 6.24 -9.47 3.20
C LYS A 54 7.12 -8.23 3.32
N ALA A 55 6.59 -7.12 3.84
CA ALA A 55 7.37 -5.91 4.12
C ALA A 55 8.51 -6.16 5.13
N VAL A 56 8.21 -6.85 6.24
CA VAL A 56 9.24 -7.25 7.23
C VAL A 56 10.28 -8.19 6.62
N ALA A 57 9.85 -9.16 5.79
CA ALA A 57 10.77 -10.07 5.10
C ALA A 57 11.69 -9.32 4.12
N PHE A 58 11.17 -8.36 3.36
CA PHE A 58 11.96 -7.48 2.49
C PHE A 58 12.97 -6.65 3.30
N ALA A 59 12.56 -6.05 4.42
CA ALA A 59 13.45 -5.29 5.29
C ALA A 59 14.62 -6.14 5.81
N TYR A 60 14.40 -7.39 6.22
CA TYR A 60 15.48 -8.30 6.63
C TYR A 60 16.46 -8.63 5.49
N THR A 61 15.98 -8.71 4.24
CA THR A 61 16.88 -8.81 3.08
C THR A 61 17.57 -7.49 2.71
N GLY A 62 17.11 -6.35 3.25
CA GLY A 62 17.59 -5.01 2.94
C GLY A 62 16.90 -4.31 1.76
N GLN A 63 15.82 -4.89 1.25
CA GLN A 63 15.02 -4.33 0.16
C GLN A 63 13.99 -3.35 0.74
N PHE A 64 14.47 -2.26 1.35
CA PHE A 64 13.61 -1.33 2.10
C PHE A 64 12.53 -0.66 1.23
N ASP A 65 12.82 -0.45 -0.05
CA ASP A 65 11.91 0.10 -1.04
C ASP A 65 10.68 -0.79 -1.22
N LEU A 66 10.91 -2.09 -1.47
CA LEU A 66 9.87 -3.12 -1.57
C LEU A 66 9.17 -3.37 -0.22
N ALA A 67 9.85 -3.10 0.90
CA ALA A 67 9.24 -3.11 2.22
C ALA A 67 8.22 -1.97 2.35
N GLY A 68 8.57 -0.74 1.96
CA GLY A 68 7.68 0.42 1.91
C GLY A 68 6.47 0.19 1.01
N GLU A 69 6.68 -0.30 -0.22
CA GLU A 69 5.58 -0.68 -1.12
C GLU A 69 4.62 -1.70 -0.48
N SER A 70 5.17 -2.72 0.18
CA SER A 70 4.38 -3.77 0.81
C SER A 70 3.65 -3.25 2.04
N LEU A 71 4.25 -2.32 2.79
CA LEU A 71 3.61 -1.65 3.92
C LEU A 71 2.39 -0.84 3.46
N ILE A 72 2.53 -0.04 2.40
CA ILE A 72 1.45 0.75 1.78
C ILE A 72 0.33 -0.17 1.26
N LYS A 73 0.67 -1.30 0.62
CA LYS A 73 -0.32 -2.30 0.18
C LYS A 73 -1.07 -2.94 1.36
N GLY A 74 -0.40 -3.16 2.50
CA GLY A 74 -1.03 -3.64 3.73
C GLY A 74 -2.00 -2.63 4.34
N ASP A 75 -1.59 -1.37 4.43
CA ASP A 75 -2.40 -0.29 5.00
C ASP A 75 -3.66 -0.01 4.17
N ASN A 76 -3.54 0.09 2.85
CA ASN A 76 -4.68 0.26 1.93
C ASN A 76 -5.76 -0.83 2.05
N LEU A 77 -5.42 -2.00 2.60
CA LEU A 77 -6.35 -3.11 2.81
C LEU A 77 -6.91 -3.19 4.24
N LEU A 78 -6.24 -2.60 5.23
CA LEU A 78 -6.62 -2.69 6.65
C LEU A 78 -7.16 -1.38 7.22
N GLY A 79 -6.57 -0.24 6.85
CA GLY A 79 -6.92 1.09 7.35
C GLY A 79 -6.67 1.32 8.85
N ASP A 80 -5.90 0.45 9.51
CA ASP A 80 -5.56 0.60 10.93
C ASP A 80 -4.18 1.25 11.11
N LYS A 81 -4.19 2.54 11.47
CA LYS A 81 -3.00 3.32 11.75
C LYS A 81 -2.10 2.67 12.81
N SER A 82 -2.66 1.98 13.80
CA SER A 82 -1.85 1.37 14.88
C SER A 82 -1.00 0.19 14.37
N THR A 83 -1.56 -0.61 13.46
CA THR A 83 -0.86 -1.69 12.76
C THR A 83 0.17 -1.14 11.78
N LEU A 84 -0.16 -0.09 11.02
CA LEU A 84 0.79 0.61 10.14
C LEU A 84 2.01 1.12 10.94
N GLU A 85 1.80 1.90 11.99
CA GLU A 85 2.87 2.46 12.83
C GLU A 85 3.74 1.35 13.44
N TYR A 86 3.10 0.26 13.89
CA TYR A 86 3.80 -0.89 14.43
C TYR A 86 4.75 -1.53 13.39
N TYR A 87 4.28 -1.77 12.17
CA TYR A 87 5.11 -2.36 11.11
C TYR A 87 6.16 -1.41 10.55
N HIS A 88 5.87 -0.10 10.48
CA HIS A 88 6.84 0.93 10.16
C HIS A 88 8.02 0.92 11.16
N ARG A 89 7.73 0.94 12.46
CA ARG A 89 8.75 0.85 13.53
C ARG A 89 9.56 -0.45 13.47
N GLN A 90 8.97 -1.57 13.07
CA GLN A 90 9.72 -2.82 12.84
C GLN A 90 10.72 -2.68 11.67
N ILE A 91 10.31 -2.11 10.55
CA ILE A 91 11.16 -1.93 9.36
C ILE A 91 12.33 -0.99 9.68
N GLU A 92 12.06 0.15 10.32
CA GLU A 92 13.10 1.10 10.73
C GLU A 92 14.04 0.51 11.80
N ASN A 93 13.55 -0.29 12.75
CA ASN A 93 14.43 -1.06 13.64
C ASN A 93 15.37 -1.99 12.87
N ILE A 94 14.88 -2.70 11.85
CA ILE A 94 15.71 -3.60 11.05
C ILE A 94 16.77 -2.79 10.28
N ARG A 95 16.41 -1.61 9.77
CA ARG A 95 17.31 -0.67 9.09
C ARG A 95 18.42 -0.15 10.02
N LEU A 96 18.06 0.45 11.15
CA LEU A 96 19.01 1.00 12.13
C LEU A 96 19.95 -0.08 12.68
N ASN A 97 19.46 -1.30 12.90
CA ASN A 97 20.29 -2.43 13.32
C ASN A 97 21.25 -2.89 12.22
N LYS A 98 20.86 -2.84 10.95
CA LYS A 98 21.73 -3.13 9.81
C LYS A 98 22.84 -2.07 9.65
N ASP A 99 22.53 -0.82 9.97
CA ASP A 99 23.48 0.30 10.00
C ASP A 99 24.34 0.32 11.29
N ASN A 100 24.22 -0.70 12.16
CA ASN A 100 24.92 -0.85 13.45
C ASN A 100 24.63 0.25 14.49
N LEU A 101 23.52 0.98 14.34
CA LEU A 101 23.12 2.03 15.27
C LEU A 101 22.53 1.46 16.57
N ASN A 102 22.03 0.22 16.54
CA ASN A 102 21.67 -0.59 17.71
C ASN A 102 20.67 0.10 18.67
N ILE A 103 19.71 0.81 18.09
CA ILE A 103 18.59 1.49 18.74
C ILE A 103 17.36 0.59 18.61
N ASP A 104 16.64 0.34 19.71
CA ASP A 104 15.30 -0.26 19.66
C ASP A 104 14.22 0.83 19.79
N LEU A 105 13.57 1.13 18.68
CA LEU A 105 12.42 2.02 18.58
C LEU A 105 11.23 1.58 19.45
N PHE A 106 11.16 0.32 19.92
CA PHE A 106 10.09 -0.15 20.81
C PHE A 106 10.28 0.21 22.28
N ASP A 107 11.52 0.48 22.71
CA ASP A 107 11.83 0.92 24.09
C ASP A 107 11.63 2.44 24.28
N LEU A 108 11.31 3.18 23.21
CA LEU A 108 10.99 4.60 23.26
C LEU A 108 9.50 4.80 23.58
N ASP A 109 9.22 5.25 24.82
CA ASP A 109 7.86 5.58 25.28
C ASP A 109 7.27 6.76 24.48
N ASN A 110 6.00 6.60 24.10
CA ASN A 110 5.41 7.30 22.96
C ASN A 110 4.67 8.59 23.36
N GLU A 111 5.33 9.75 23.29
CA GLU A 111 4.64 11.06 23.27
C GLU A 111 5.13 12.01 22.15
N GLN A 112 6.22 11.65 21.44
CA GLN A 112 6.91 12.55 20.51
C GLN A 112 6.99 12.06 19.04
N TYR A 113 6.86 10.76 18.78
CA TYR A 113 6.97 10.21 17.41
C TYR A 113 5.81 10.59 16.47
N SER A 114 4.68 11.06 16.98
CA SER A 114 3.53 11.44 16.13
C SER A 114 3.76 12.70 15.28
N SER A 115 4.84 13.47 15.52
CA SER A 115 5.16 14.68 14.74
C SER A 115 6.19 14.47 13.63
N GLU A 116 7.04 13.44 13.69
CA GLU A 116 8.15 13.25 12.74
C GLU A 116 7.77 12.41 11.51
N ILE A 117 6.63 11.71 11.54
CA ILE A 117 6.04 11.01 10.38
C ILE A 117 5.63 12.00 9.27
N ALA A 118 5.62 13.31 9.55
CA ALA A 118 5.40 14.37 8.56
C ALA A 118 6.64 14.73 7.71
N GLU A 119 7.84 14.23 8.04
CA GLU A 119 9.10 14.62 7.38
C GLU A 119 9.88 13.46 6.73
N VAL A 120 9.34 12.24 6.74
CA VAL A 120 9.89 11.16 5.90
C VAL A 120 9.44 11.39 4.46
N ASP A 121 10.32 12.01 3.68
CA ASP A 121 10.15 12.22 2.24
C ASP A 121 10.24 10.88 1.47
N PHE A 122 9.10 10.19 1.35
CA PHE A 122 8.96 8.95 0.61
C PHE A 122 9.09 9.12 -0.92
N ASP A 123 9.15 10.35 -1.44
CA ASP A 123 9.32 10.62 -2.88
C ASP A 123 10.78 10.41 -3.37
N ASN A 124 11.72 10.12 -2.45
CA ASN A 124 13.17 10.04 -2.74
C ASN A 124 13.74 8.61 -2.83
N ILE A 125 12.90 7.58 -2.96
CA ILE A 125 13.34 6.19 -3.16
C ILE A 125 13.60 5.93 -4.66
N ASP A 126 14.87 6.08 -5.08
CA ASP A 126 15.32 5.80 -6.44
C ASP A 126 15.46 4.29 -6.72
N SER A 127 14.41 3.71 -7.27
CA SER A 127 14.31 2.28 -7.66
C SER A 127 15.12 1.90 -8.91
N SER A 128 16.09 2.71 -9.35
CA SER A 128 16.73 2.58 -10.67
C SER A 128 17.84 1.53 -10.82
N GLN A 129 18.15 0.70 -9.82
CA GLN A 129 19.24 -0.29 -9.91
C GLN A 129 18.88 -1.75 -9.59
N LEU A 130 18.89 -2.54 -10.68
CA LEU A 130 19.17 -3.98 -10.80
C LEU A 130 18.04 -4.99 -10.45
N ILE A 131 17.33 -5.45 -11.49
CA ILE A 131 17.44 -6.87 -11.93
C ILE A 131 17.53 -6.92 -13.46
N SER A 132 18.57 -7.60 -13.94
CA SER A 132 18.62 -8.28 -15.24
C SER A 132 18.64 -9.79 -14.91
N ASP A 133 18.05 -10.73 -15.64
CA ASP A 133 17.29 -10.77 -16.90
C ASP A 133 16.09 -11.76 -16.68
N GLU A 134 15.14 -12.02 -17.58
CA GLU A 134 15.00 -11.73 -19.02
C GLU A 134 13.48 -11.59 -19.39
N GLU A 135 13.17 -11.33 -20.67
CA GLU A 135 11.84 -11.45 -21.32
C GLU A 135 10.56 -11.00 -20.56
N PHE A 136 10.29 -9.68 -20.55
CA PHE A 136 8.93 -9.24 -20.93
C PHE A 136 8.94 -7.88 -21.65
N ASN A 137 8.57 -7.90 -22.94
CA ASN A 137 8.36 -6.67 -23.72
C ASN A 137 7.05 -6.01 -23.31
N PHE A 138 7.11 -5.01 -22.43
CA PHE A 138 6.10 -3.94 -22.40
C PHE A 138 6.74 -2.61 -22.76
N SER A 139 6.09 -1.85 -23.63
CA SER A 139 6.71 -0.69 -24.28
C SER A 139 7.10 0.38 -23.27
N LYS A 140 8.40 0.68 -23.22
CA LYS A 140 9.01 1.76 -22.45
C LYS A 140 8.40 3.12 -22.82
N ASN A 141 7.39 3.55 -22.06
CA ASN A 141 6.85 4.91 -22.07
C ASN A 141 6.39 5.25 -20.64
N LYS A 142 7.04 6.26 -20.05
CA LYS A 142 6.66 7.02 -18.83
C LYS A 142 5.60 6.38 -17.92
N PHE A 143 6.05 5.82 -16.80
CA PHE A 143 5.27 5.90 -15.57
C PHE A 143 5.62 7.22 -14.87
N ASP A 144 5.02 8.32 -15.36
CA ASP A 144 4.71 9.42 -14.46
C ASP A 144 3.74 8.87 -13.39
N THR A 145 3.77 9.43 -12.18
CA THR A 145 2.95 9.01 -11.03
C THR A 145 1.48 9.43 -11.19
N GLU A 146 0.81 8.93 -12.23
CA GLU A 146 -0.62 9.19 -12.42
C GLU A 146 -1.48 8.26 -11.55
N PRO A 147 -2.41 8.80 -10.74
CA PRO A 147 -3.32 8.00 -9.92
C PRO A 147 -4.21 7.11 -10.79
N ILE A 148 -4.67 5.96 -10.30
CA ILE A 148 -5.38 4.96 -11.12
C ILE A 148 -6.74 5.49 -11.65
N ILE A 149 -6.74 6.02 -12.88
CA ILE A 149 -7.87 6.73 -13.48
C ILE A 149 -8.93 5.72 -14.00
N THR A 150 -9.91 5.40 -13.16
CA THR A 150 -10.98 4.44 -13.50
C THR A 150 -12.38 4.95 -13.15
N GLU A 151 -13.38 4.51 -13.93
CA GLU A 151 -14.80 4.86 -13.70
C GLU A 151 -15.27 4.40 -12.31
N THR A 152 -14.88 3.20 -11.89
CA THR A 152 -15.20 2.65 -10.58
C THR A 152 -14.66 3.51 -9.44
N LEU A 153 -13.42 4.02 -9.56
CA LEU A 153 -12.85 4.91 -8.55
C LEU A 153 -13.60 6.25 -8.48
N ALA A 154 -13.94 6.84 -9.64
CA ALA A 154 -14.71 8.08 -9.69
C ALA A 154 -16.10 7.94 -9.04
N GLU A 155 -16.78 6.81 -9.26
CA GLU A 155 -18.08 6.50 -8.63
C GLU A 155 -17.96 6.25 -7.12
N ILE A 156 -16.88 5.60 -6.65
CA ILE A 156 -16.60 5.43 -5.22
C ILE A 156 -16.47 6.79 -4.54
N TYR A 157 -15.64 7.69 -5.09
CA TYR A 157 -15.51 9.05 -4.56
C TYR A 157 -16.84 9.81 -4.55
N ALA A 158 -17.65 9.73 -5.62
CA ALA A 158 -18.98 10.34 -5.65
C ALA A 158 -19.90 9.79 -4.56
N SER A 159 -19.90 8.47 -4.33
CA SER A 159 -20.73 7.81 -3.31
C SER A 159 -20.33 8.20 -1.87
N GLN A 160 -19.05 8.50 -1.65
CA GLN A 160 -18.51 8.95 -0.36
C GLN A 160 -18.74 10.45 -0.10
N GLY A 161 -19.19 11.21 -1.10
CA GLY A 161 -19.35 12.67 -1.02
C GLY A 161 -18.09 13.47 -1.40
N ASN A 162 -17.02 12.78 -1.81
CA ASN A 162 -15.75 13.33 -2.29
C ASN A 162 -15.91 13.77 -3.75
N TYR A 163 -16.71 14.81 -3.97
CA TYR A 163 -17.18 15.18 -5.29
C TYR A 163 -16.11 15.85 -6.16
N PHE A 164 -15.10 16.49 -5.57
CA PHE A 164 -14.06 17.19 -6.34
C PHE A 164 -13.07 16.19 -6.96
N GLU A 165 -12.68 15.19 -6.19
CA GLU A 165 -11.83 14.06 -6.57
C GLU A 165 -12.54 13.21 -7.65
N SER A 166 -13.83 12.96 -7.46
CA SER A 166 -14.68 12.29 -8.47
C SER A 166 -14.71 13.07 -9.80
N LEU A 167 -14.93 14.39 -9.75
CA LEU A 167 -14.95 15.24 -10.95
C LEU A 167 -13.60 15.27 -11.67
N GLU A 168 -12.48 15.34 -10.93
CA GLU A 168 -11.14 15.32 -11.53
C GLU A 168 -10.87 14.03 -12.31
N ILE A 169 -11.24 12.87 -11.73
CA ILE A 169 -11.10 11.58 -12.39
C ILE A 169 -12.02 11.48 -13.60
N PHE A 170 -13.27 11.99 -13.54
CA PHE A 170 -14.16 11.99 -14.70
C PHE A 170 -13.69 12.90 -15.85
N GLU A 171 -13.12 14.07 -15.58
CA GLU A 171 -12.55 14.93 -16.64
C GLU A 171 -11.30 14.27 -17.26
N LYS A 172 -10.46 13.59 -16.47
CA LYS A 172 -9.34 12.79 -16.98
C LYS A 172 -9.81 11.58 -17.81
N LEU A 173 -10.88 10.89 -17.39
CA LEU A 173 -11.49 9.78 -18.15
C LEU A 173 -11.99 10.20 -19.53
N LYS A 174 -12.48 11.43 -19.71
CA LYS A 174 -12.87 11.95 -21.03
C LYS A 174 -11.70 12.07 -22.01
N ILE A 175 -10.50 12.33 -21.51
CA ILE A 175 -9.27 12.43 -22.31
C ILE A 175 -8.79 11.03 -22.71
N ILE A 176 -8.87 10.06 -21.78
CA ILE A 176 -8.41 8.68 -21.97
C ILE A 176 -9.40 7.84 -22.80
N LYS A 177 -10.70 8.10 -22.64
CA LYS A 177 -11.82 7.36 -23.27
C LYS A 177 -12.83 8.31 -23.91
N PRO A 178 -12.46 9.04 -24.98
CA PRO A 178 -13.32 10.02 -25.64
C PRO A 178 -14.61 9.40 -26.20
N GLU A 179 -14.61 8.11 -26.53
CA GLU A 179 -15.79 7.35 -26.98
C GLU A 179 -16.89 7.26 -25.90
N LEU A 180 -16.53 7.42 -24.61
CA LEU A 180 -17.45 7.48 -23.48
C LEU A 180 -17.68 8.92 -22.98
N SER A 181 -17.14 9.96 -23.63
CA SER A 181 -17.19 11.34 -23.13
C SER A 181 -18.61 11.81 -22.80
N ASN A 182 -19.61 11.52 -23.65
CA ASN A 182 -21.01 11.87 -23.41
C ASN A 182 -21.58 11.28 -22.10
N LYS A 183 -21.13 10.08 -21.70
CA LYS A 183 -21.51 9.42 -20.45
C LYS A 183 -20.89 10.14 -19.25
N PHE A 184 -19.60 10.44 -19.31
CA PHE A 184 -18.90 11.17 -18.25
C PHE A 184 -19.42 12.60 -18.11
N GLU A 185 -19.75 13.29 -19.19
CA GLU A 185 -20.34 14.64 -19.16
C GLU A 185 -21.76 14.68 -18.61
N ALA A 186 -22.54 13.61 -18.73
CA ALA A 186 -23.80 13.47 -17.99
C ALA A 186 -23.51 13.37 -16.48
N ARG A 187 -22.59 12.49 -16.09
CA ARG A 187 -22.24 12.26 -14.67
C ARG A 187 -21.62 13.47 -13.98
N ILE A 188 -20.73 14.19 -14.68
CA ILE A 188 -20.15 15.47 -14.24
C ILE A 188 -21.25 16.53 -13.96
N ARG A 189 -22.30 16.60 -14.78
CA ARG A 189 -23.42 17.53 -14.57
C ARG A 189 -24.27 17.16 -13.36
N GLU A 190 -24.53 15.86 -13.16
CA GLU A 190 -25.23 15.37 -11.96
C GLU A 190 -24.46 15.75 -10.68
N ILE A 191 -23.15 15.46 -10.64
CA ILE A 191 -22.30 15.75 -9.47
C ILE A 191 -22.24 17.26 -9.20
N LYS A 192 -22.10 18.09 -10.23
CA LYS A 192 -22.12 19.56 -10.09
C LYS A 192 -23.47 20.06 -9.53
N SER A 193 -24.59 19.52 -9.99
CA SER A 193 -25.91 19.86 -9.44
C SER A 193 -26.07 19.42 -7.98
N ILE A 194 -25.49 18.28 -7.57
CA ILE A 194 -25.49 17.85 -6.16
C ILE A 194 -24.69 18.82 -5.28
N ILE A 195 -23.56 19.35 -5.77
CA ILE A 195 -22.76 20.37 -5.06
C ILE A 195 -23.58 21.66 -4.91
N GLU A 196 -24.18 22.17 -6.00
CA GLU A 196 -24.98 23.40 -5.99
C GLU A 196 -26.18 23.34 -5.04
N ASN A 197 -26.92 22.21 -5.04
CA ASN A 197 -28.06 21.98 -4.14
C ASN A 197 -27.65 21.83 -2.67
N LYS A 198 -26.42 21.35 -2.38
CA LYS A 198 -25.88 21.32 -1.00
C LYS A 198 -25.46 22.70 -0.50
N ASN A 199 -25.09 23.63 -1.39
CA ASN A 199 -24.65 24.98 -1.03
C ASN A 199 -25.79 26.00 -0.94
N THR A 200 -27.05 25.58 -1.13
CA THR A 200 -28.25 26.44 -1.13
C THR A 200 -29.27 26.08 -0.05
N ASN A 201 -28.93 25.18 0.88
CA ASN A 201 -29.69 24.85 2.09
C ASN A 201 -28.87 25.16 3.35
#